data_AF-A0A532CNS0-F1
#
_entry.id   AF-A0A532CNS0-F1
#
_cell.length_a   1.000
_cell.length_b   1.000
_cell.length_c   1.000
_cell.angle_alpha   90.00
_cell.angle_beta   90.00
_cell.angle_gamma   90.00
#
_symmetry.space_group_name_H-M   'P 1'
#
loop_
_entity.id
_entity.type
_entity.pdbx_description
1 polymer ?
#
loop_
_entity_poly.entity_id
_entity_poly.type
_entity_poly.pdbx_seq_one_letter_code
_entity_poly.pdbx_strand_id
1 'polypeptide(L)'
;LGEHVRPSDGGPDDPVAELAAFITEGRSGFIRRRTIYTPAKLKSQAQEQRRAELFEICNLVDLTERFNTTEAEFIAGWQFGADNKADILIARMVAASGSEAALTQMADTLIAEGGKPALFVLHLMPRLDSRRKRVLIRLILKETTYLGMINLAEGIDADWLEWDDLTNGQALAALRSAAGGKDDAARRGLDDVLETIGFLATATTAAKLIDDMVEAGVPPAAPSLGLLRLNASLAGPGTNT
;
A
#
# COMPACT_ATOMS: atom_id res chain seq x y z
N LEU A 1 28.48 -19.83 -35.30
CA LEU A 1 28.82 -21.13 -34.70
C LEU A 1 29.12 -20.83 -33.23
N GLY A 2 28.18 -20.83 -32.29
CA GLY A 2 27.01 -21.69 -32.16
C GLY A 2 27.23 -22.60 -30.94
N GLU A 3 27.37 -22.02 -29.75
CA GLU A 3 27.20 -22.75 -28.49
C GLU A 3 25.91 -22.25 -27.84
N HIS A 4 24.85 -23.04 -28.05
CA HIS A 4 23.65 -22.95 -27.24
C HIS A 4 24.00 -23.48 -25.85
N VAL A 5 24.17 -22.58 -24.89
CA VAL A 5 24.06 -22.91 -23.48
C VAL A 5 22.66 -23.50 -23.30
N ARG A 6 22.62 -24.81 -23.02
CA ARG A 6 21.39 -25.49 -22.62
C ARG A 6 20.90 -24.83 -21.31
N PRO A 7 19.58 -24.64 -21.13
CA PRO A 7 19.07 -24.27 -19.82
C PRO A 7 19.45 -25.40 -18.86
N SER A 8 20.15 -25.06 -17.78
CA SER A 8 20.40 -26.03 -16.71
C SER A 8 19.04 -26.46 -16.15
N ASP A 9 18.73 -27.75 -16.29
CA ASP A 9 17.64 -28.37 -15.54
C ASP A 9 17.85 -28.08 -14.05
N GLY A 10 16.92 -27.29 -13.49
CA GLY A 10 16.94 -26.85 -12.10
C GLY A 10 17.01 -28.04 -11.16
N GLY A 11 18.15 -28.17 -10.46
CA GLY A 11 18.34 -29.15 -9.41
C GLY A 11 17.50 -28.85 -8.17
N PRO A 12 17.53 -29.73 -7.15
CA PRO A 12 16.83 -29.56 -5.88
C PRO A 12 17.25 -28.30 -5.05
N ASP A 13 18.22 -27.54 -5.55
CA ASP A 13 18.73 -26.30 -4.95
C ASP A 13 18.39 -25.04 -5.76
N ASP A 14 17.47 -25.10 -6.73
CA ASP A 14 17.00 -23.91 -7.48
C ASP A 14 15.87 -23.19 -6.72
N PRO A 15 16.14 -22.05 -6.04
CA PRO A 15 15.15 -21.37 -5.23
C PRO A 15 14.00 -20.79 -6.08
N VAL A 16 14.28 -20.44 -7.34
CA VAL A 16 13.27 -19.86 -8.25
C VAL A 16 12.32 -20.95 -8.71
N ALA A 17 12.83 -22.15 -9.03
CA ALA A 17 11.98 -23.29 -9.32
C ALA A 17 11.13 -23.72 -8.11
N GLU A 18 11.71 -23.67 -6.90
CA GLU A 18 10.96 -23.94 -5.66
C GLU A 18 9.86 -22.89 -5.43
N LEU A 19 10.17 -21.61 -5.64
CA LEU A 19 9.18 -20.53 -5.52
C LEU A 19 8.05 -20.69 -6.53
N ALA A 20 8.40 -20.98 -7.78
CA ALA A 20 7.41 -21.21 -8.84
C ALA A 20 6.47 -22.39 -8.51
N ALA A 21 6.94 -23.41 -7.77
CA ALA A 21 6.08 -24.51 -7.31
C ALA A 21 5.03 -24.07 -6.28
N PHE A 22 5.21 -22.93 -5.62
CA PHE A 22 4.20 -22.31 -4.75
C PHE A 22 3.18 -21.45 -5.51
N ILE A 23 3.23 -21.39 -6.84
CA ILE A 23 2.34 -20.60 -7.67
C ILE A 23 1.70 -21.52 -8.72
N THR A 24 0.38 -21.50 -8.78
CA THR A 24 -0.39 -22.26 -9.77
C THR A 24 -0.67 -21.39 -10.98
N GLU A 25 -0.21 -21.81 -12.15
CA GLU A 25 -0.58 -21.22 -13.43
C GLU A 25 -1.93 -21.79 -13.91
N GLY A 26 -2.83 -20.90 -14.31
CA GLY A 26 -4.14 -21.23 -14.85
C GLY A 26 -4.51 -20.40 -16.09
N ARG A 27 -5.69 -20.65 -16.63
CA ARG A 27 -6.27 -19.86 -17.72
C ARG A 27 -7.65 -19.33 -17.30
N SER A 28 -7.91 -18.05 -17.60
CA SER A 28 -9.21 -17.40 -17.36
C SER A 28 -9.76 -16.78 -18.63
N GLY A 29 -11.09 -16.83 -18.81
CA GLY A 29 -11.81 -16.26 -19.97
C GLY A 29 -12.09 -17.26 -21.10
N PHE A 30 -13.31 -17.21 -21.66
CA PHE A 30 -13.77 -18.14 -22.71
C PHE A 30 -13.29 -17.78 -24.12
N ILE A 31 -13.17 -16.48 -24.45
CA ILE A 31 -12.88 -16.00 -25.81
C ILE A 31 -11.42 -15.53 -25.96
N ARG A 32 -10.86 -14.87 -24.93
CA ARG A 32 -9.44 -14.55 -24.82
C ARG A 32 -8.93 -15.15 -23.52
N ARG A 33 -8.29 -16.31 -23.61
CA ARG A 33 -7.71 -17.00 -22.45
C ARG A 33 -6.50 -16.21 -21.96
N ARG A 34 -6.66 -15.49 -20.86
CA ARG A 34 -5.56 -14.84 -20.14
C ARG A 34 -4.91 -15.85 -19.21
N THR A 35 -3.59 -15.87 -19.12
CA THR A 35 -2.90 -16.62 -18.06
C THR A 35 -3.15 -15.94 -16.72
N ILE A 36 -3.47 -16.74 -15.71
CA ILE A 36 -3.63 -16.27 -14.34
C ILE A 36 -2.68 -17.02 -13.41
N TYR A 37 -2.25 -16.34 -12.35
CA TYR A 37 -1.34 -16.90 -11.35
C TYR A 37 -2.01 -16.81 -9.98
N THR A 38 -2.11 -17.93 -9.30
CA THR A 38 -2.71 -18.01 -7.95
C THR A 38 -1.73 -18.67 -6.98
N PRO A 39 -1.57 -18.13 -5.76
CA PRO A 39 -0.82 -18.80 -4.70
C PRO A 39 -1.33 -20.23 -4.45
N ALA A 40 -0.43 -21.19 -4.43
CA ALA A 40 -0.77 -22.57 -4.09
C ALA A 40 -1.20 -22.68 -2.63
N LYS A 41 -2.17 -23.56 -2.36
CA LYS A 41 -2.64 -23.81 -1.00
C LYS A 41 -1.57 -24.54 -0.19
N LEU A 42 -1.19 -23.95 0.95
CA LEU A 42 -0.19 -24.50 1.85
C LEU A 42 -0.82 -25.42 2.90
N LYS A 43 -0.04 -26.40 3.38
CA LYS A 43 -0.47 -27.44 4.33
C LYS A 43 0.21 -27.32 5.69
N SER A 44 1.26 -26.51 5.83
CA SER A 44 2.00 -26.35 7.08
C SER A 44 2.64 -24.97 7.23
N GLN A 45 2.92 -24.58 8.48
CA GLN A 45 3.65 -23.36 8.79
C GLN A 45 5.07 -23.35 8.20
N ALA A 46 5.72 -24.51 8.11
CA ALA A 46 7.03 -24.63 7.48
C ALA A 46 6.98 -24.26 5.99
N GLN A 47 5.90 -24.62 5.29
CA GLN A 47 5.70 -24.21 3.89
C GLN A 47 5.42 -22.70 3.77
N GLU A 48 4.69 -22.12 4.72
CA GLU A 48 4.46 -20.66 4.75
C GLU A 48 5.78 -19.90 4.92
N GLN A 49 6.60 -20.33 5.88
CA GLN A 49 7.89 -19.73 6.16
C GLN A 49 8.84 -19.86 4.97
N ARG A 50 8.93 -21.06 4.38
CA ARG A 50 9.78 -21.29 3.22
C ARG A 50 9.35 -20.47 2.01
N ARG A 51 8.04 -20.39 1.73
CA ARG A 51 7.51 -19.53 0.65
C ARG A 51 7.89 -18.07 0.88
N ALA A 52 7.78 -17.57 2.11
CA ALA A 52 8.17 -16.19 2.44
C ALA A 52 9.67 -15.93 2.20
N GLU A 53 10.54 -16.82 2.67
CA GLU A 53 12.00 -16.73 2.43
C GLU A 53 12.32 -16.71 0.93
N LEU A 54 11.66 -17.55 0.14
CA LEU A 54 11.86 -17.61 -1.31
C LEU A 54 11.45 -16.31 -2.01
N PHE A 55 10.33 -15.70 -1.59
CA PHE A 55 9.92 -14.39 -2.11
C PHE A 55 10.90 -13.26 -1.74
N GLU A 56 11.65 -13.40 -0.64
CA GLU A 56 12.64 -12.41 -0.21
C GLU A 56 13.97 -12.53 -0.97
N ILE A 57 14.38 -13.74 -1.35
CA ILE A 57 15.69 -13.98 -1.98
C ILE A 57 15.65 -14.08 -3.52
N CYS A 58 14.50 -14.39 -4.10
CA CYS A 58 14.36 -14.51 -5.56
C CYS A 58 14.03 -13.15 -6.20
N ASN A 59 14.49 -12.92 -7.43
CA ASN A 59 14.11 -11.74 -8.19
C ASN A 59 12.86 -11.99 -9.04
N LEU A 60 12.12 -10.91 -9.30
CA LEU A 60 10.92 -10.96 -10.14
C LEU A 60 11.24 -11.43 -11.57
N VAL A 61 12.35 -10.95 -12.14
CA VAL A 61 12.76 -11.32 -13.50
C VAL A 61 12.96 -12.84 -13.63
N ASP A 62 13.72 -13.45 -12.73
CA ASP A 62 13.99 -14.89 -12.74
C ASP A 62 12.70 -15.71 -12.56
N LEU A 63 11.81 -15.26 -11.67
CA LEU A 63 10.50 -15.88 -11.46
C LEU A 63 9.63 -15.80 -12.73
N THR A 64 9.62 -14.66 -13.42
CA THR A 64 8.81 -14.48 -14.64
C THR A 64 9.35 -15.28 -15.82
N GLU A 65 10.68 -15.39 -15.94
CA GLU A 65 11.34 -16.26 -16.92
C GLU A 65 10.94 -17.73 -16.71
N ARG A 66 10.82 -18.18 -15.45
CA ARG A 66 10.36 -19.54 -15.13
C ARG A 66 8.96 -19.84 -15.65
N PHE A 67 8.10 -18.82 -15.74
CA PHE A 67 6.75 -18.91 -16.32
C PHE A 67 6.70 -18.56 -17.83
N ASN A 68 7.85 -18.31 -18.48
CA ASN A 68 7.93 -17.84 -19.87
C ASN A 68 7.05 -16.61 -20.14
N THR A 69 7.07 -15.66 -19.21
CA THR A 69 6.23 -14.45 -19.23
C THR A 69 7.06 -13.22 -18.92
N THR A 70 6.53 -12.03 -19.22
CA THR A 70 7.12 -10.77 -18.77
C THR A 70 6.65 -10.40 -17.35
N GLU A 71 7.41 -9.54 -16.65
CA GLU A 71 6.95 -8.96 -15.37
C GLU A 71 5.55 -8.35 -15.49
N ALA A 72 5.32 -7.62 -16.59
CA ALA A 72 4.05 -6.98 -16.86
C ALA A 72 2.91 -7.99 -16.99
N GLU A 73 3.09 -9.04 -17.79
CA GLU A 73 2.08 -10.09 -17.97
C GLU A 73 1.83 -10.89 -16.68
N PHE A 74 2.88 -11.17 -15.90
CA PHE A 74 2.80 -11.86 -14.63
C PHE A 74 1.96 -11.08 -13.60
N ILE A 75 2.29 -9.81 -13.38
CA ILE A 75 1.56 -8.91 -12.47
C ILE A 75 0.11 -8.79 -12.91
N ALA A 76 -0.13 -8.65 -14.21
CA ALA A 76 -1.48 -8.52 -14.75
C ALA A 76 -2.30 -9.82 -14.59
N GLY A 77 -1.64 -10.99 -14.57
CA GLY A 77 -2.26 -12.29 -14.36
C GLY A 77 -2.46 -12.66 -12.88
N TRP A 78 -1.76 -12.00 -11.96
CA TRP A 78 -1.82 -12.33 -10.54
C TRP A 78 -3.23 -12.13 -9.95
N GLN A 79 -3.73 -13.12 -9.22
CA GLN A 79 -5.07 -13.11 -8.62
C GLN A 79 -5.00 -12.61 -7.16
N PHE A 80 -5.08 -11.30 -6.98
CA PHE A 80 -5.13 -10.67 -5.64
C PHE A 80 -6.36 -11.08 -4.84
N GLY A 81 -6.22 -11.09 -3.52
CA GLY A 81 -7.27 -11.41 -2.56
C GLY A 81 -7.44 -12.91 -2.27
N ALA A 82 -6.83 -13.79 -3.06
CA ALA A 82 -6.85 -15.24 -2.83
C ALA A 82 -6.02 -15.64 -1.60
N ASP A 83 -4.86 -14.99 -1.39
CA ASP A 83 -4.00 -15.18 -0.22
C ASP A 83 -3.27 -13.87 0.09
N ASN A 84 -3.80 -13.12 1.06
CA ASN A 84 -3.24 -11.82 1.46
C ASN A 84 -1.75 -11.89 1.85
N LYS A 85 -1.26 -13.03 2.40
CA LYS A 85 0.16 -13.15 2.74
C LYS A 85 1.00 -13.25 1.47
N ALA A 86 0.56 -14.04 0.49
CA ALA A 86 1.23 -14.14 -0.80
C ALA A 86 1.17 -12.83 -1.59
N ASP A 87 0.05 -12.11 -1.53
CA ASP A 87 -0.09 -10.79 -2.18
C ASP A 87 0.87 -9.75 -1.60
N ILE A 88 1.10 -9.77 -0.29
CA ILE A 88 2.13 -8.94 0.36
C ILE A 88 3.53 -9.34 -0.10
N LEU A 89 3.81 -10.64 -0.19
CA LEU A 89 5.12 -11.15 -0.59
C LEU A 89 5.46 -10.79 -2.04
N ILE A 90 4.52 -10.91 -2.98
CA ILE A 90 4.74 -10.47 -4.36
C ILE A 90 4.91 -8.95 -4.45
N ALA A 91 4.14 -8.15 -3.70
CA ALA A 91 4.32 -6.70 -3.67
C ALA A 91 5.73 -6.32 -3.16
N ARG A 92 6.22 -7.00 -2.12
CA ARG A 92 7.59 -6.81 -1.61
C ARG A 92 8.66 -7.24 -2.61
N MET A 93 8.48 -8.37 -3.30
CA MET A 93 9.39 -8.80 -4.37
C MET A 93 9.47 -7.77 -5.50
N VAL A 94 8.32 -7.21 -5.93
CA VAL A 94 8.28 -6.14 -6.94
C VAL A 94 9.01 -4.90 -6.43
N ALA A 95 8.81 -4.51 -5.18
CA ALA A 95 9.54 -3.39 -4.59
C ALA A 95 11.07 -3.65 -4.56
N ALA A 96 11.49 -4.87 -4.24
CA ALA A 96 12.90 -5.23 -4.12
C ALA A 96 13.62 -5.35 -5.47
N SER A 97 12.97 -5.95 -6.48
CA SER A 97 13.66 -6.40 -7.71
C SER A 97 12.95 -6.07 -9.02
N GLY A 98 11.68 -5.68 -8.98
CA GLY A 98 10.90 -5.40 -10.19
C GLY A 98 11.36 -4.12 -10.89
N SER A 99 11.17 -4.06 -12.21
CA SER A 99 11.38 -2.82 -12.98
C SER A 99 10.46 -1.68 -12.53
N GLU A 100 10.79 -0.43 -12.87
CA GLU A 100 9.91 0.74 -12.61
C GLU A 100 8.54 0.59 -13.28
N ALA A 101 8.49 -0.05 -14.45
CA ALA A 101 7.25 -0.34 -15.16
C ALA A 101 6.41 -1.38 -14.38
N ALA A 102 7.03 -2.45 -13.88
CA ALA A 102 6.37 -3.45 -13.04
C ALA A 102 5.86 -2.85 -11.73
N LEU A 103 6.66 -2.02 -11.06
CA LEU A 103 6.27 -1.31 -9.84
C LEU A 103 5.05 -0.41 -10.06
N THR A 104 5.10 0.39 -11.12
CA THR A 104 4.01 1.27 -11.54
C THR A 104 2.73 0.49 -11.84
N GLN A 105 2.84 -0.57 -12.63
CA GLN A 105 1.69 -1.39 -13.01
C GLN A 105 1.07 -2.11 -11.81
N MET A 106 1.90 -2.65 -10.91
CA MET A 106 1.43 -3.27 -9.67
C MET A 106 0.64 -2.27 -8.83
N ALA A 107 1.20 -1.07 -8.61
CA ALA A 107 0.53 -0.02 -7.86
C ALA A 107 -0.81 0.36 -8.48
N ASP A 108 -0.85 0.59 -9.80
CA ASP A 108 -2.07 0.97 -10.52
C ASP A 108 -3.13 -0.15 -10.46
N THR A 109 -2.71 -1.42 -10.53
CA THR A 109 -3.60 -2.59 -10.43
C THR A 109 -4.22 -2.69 -9.03
N LEU A 110 -3.41 -2.59 -7.98
CA LEU A 110 -3.87 -2.64 -6.59
C LEU A 110 -4.80 -1.47 -6.24
N ILE A 111 -4.47 -0.26 -6.71
CA ILE A 111 -5.30 0.94 -6.56
C ILE A 111 -6.66 0.75 -7.25
N ALA A 112 -6.67 0.18 -8.46
CA ALA A 112 -7.90 -0.04 -9.22
C ALA A 112 -8.80 -1.12 -8.59
N GLU A 113 -8.22 -2.13 -7.94
CA GLU A 113 -8.96 -3.17 -7.22
C GLU A 113 -9.68 -2.59 -5.98
N GLY A 114 -9.09 -1.57 -5.34
CA GLY A 114 -9.66 -0.92 -4.17
C GLY A 114 -9.65 -1.80 -2.92
N GLY A 115 -10.38 -1.37 -1.87
CA GLY A 115 -10.55 -2.15 -0.65
C GLY A 115 -9.23 -2.61 0.00
N LYS A 116 -9.20 -3.87 0.46
CA LYS A 116 -8.03 -4.43 1.12
C LYS A 116 -6.80 -4.57 0.19
N PRO A 117 -6.92 -5.05 -1.08
CA PRO A 117 -5.78 -5.11 -2.00
C PRO A 117 -5.06 -3.78 -2.19
N ALA A 118 -5.77 -2.65 -2.25
CA ALA A 118 -5.15 -1.34 -2.38
C ALA A 118 -4.11 -1.04 -1.28
N LEU A 119 -4.27 -1.60 -0.09
CA LEU A 119 -3.31 -1.42 1.02
C LEU A 119 -1.96 -2.07 0.77
N PHE A 120 -1.85 -3.05 -0.14
CA PHE A 120 -0.57 -3.66 -0.46
C PHE A 120 0.37 -2.71 -1.20
N VAL A 121 -0.14 -1.59 -1.72
CA VAL A 121 0.68 -0.48 -2.27
C VAL A 121 1.61 0.12 -1.21
N LEU A 122 1.28 0.02 0.08
CA LEU A 122 2.17 0.42 1.18
C LEU A 122 3.55 -0.26 1.07
N HIS A 123 3.61 -1.49 0.56
CA HIS A 123 4.87 -2.20 0.36
C HIS A 123 5.68 -1.73 -0.85
N LEU A 124 5.11 -0.92 -1.73
CA LEU A 124 5.78 -0.34 -2.90
C LEU A 124 6.33 1.06 -2.64
N MET A 125 5.92 1.70 -1.54
CA MET A 125 6.17 3.11 -1.25
C MET A 125 7.64 3.56 -1.31
N PRO A 126 8.65 2.76 -0.91
CA PRO A 126 10.05 3.19 -0.98
C PRO A 126 10.51 3.62 -2.38
N ARG A 127 9.90 3.08 -3.43
CA ARG A 127 10.21 3.38 -4.84
C ARG A 127 9.07 4.07 -5.59
N LEU A 128 7.90 4.20 -4.97
CA LEU A 128 6.71 4.75 -5.62
C LEU A 128 6.80 6.27 -5.76
N ASP A 129 6.34 6.79 -6.90
CA ASP A 129 6.27 8.23 -7.15
C ASP A 129 5.23 8.92 -6.26
N SER A 130 5.44 10.22 -6.00
CA SER A 130 4.58 11.02 -5.11
C SER A 130 3.12 11.07 -5.58
N ARG A 131 2.84 11.03 -6.90
CA ARG A 131 1.46 11.08 -7.39
C ARG A 131 0.70 9.83 -6.94
N ARG A 132 1.28 8.64 -7.10
CA ARG A 132 0.63 7.38 -6.69
C ARG A 132 0.52 7.23 -5.18
N LYS A 133 1.53 7.67 -4.42
CA LYS A 133 1.45 7.76 -2.95
C LYS A 133 0.22 8.57 -2.52
N ARG A 134 0.00 9.75 -3.11
CA ARG A 134 -1.16 10.60 -2.82
C ARG A 134 -2.48 9.94 -3.20
N VAL A 135 -2.53 9.19 -4.30
CA VAL A 135 -3.73 8.42 -4.71
C VAL A 135 -4.08 7.37 -3.65
N LEU A 136 -3.10 6.61 -3.15
CA LEU A 136 -3.32 5.65 -2.08
C LEU A 136 -3.87 6.33 -0.81
N ILE A 137 -3.26 7.43 -0.38
CA ILE A 137 -3.73 8.15 0.82
C ILE A 137 -5.17 8.62 0.66
N ARG A 138 -5.53 9.19 -0.51
CA ARG A 138 -6.91 9.58 -0.79
C ARG A 138 -7.88 8.41 -0.78
N LEU A 139 -7.45 7.21 -1.20
CA LEU A 139 -8.27 6.01 -1.09
C LEU A 139 -8.47 5.61 0.38
N ILE A 140 -7.41 5.62 1.19
CA ILE A 140 -7.49 5.33 2.63
C ILE A 140 -8.45 6.31 3.34
N LEU A 141 -8.39 7.61 3.00
CA LEU A 141 -9.27 8.62 3.59
C LEU A 141 -10.75 8.46 3.20
N LYS A 142 -11.04 7.80 2.07
CA LYS A 142 -12.42 7.48 1.67
C LYS A 142 -13.00 6.30 2.44
N GLU A 143 -12.16 5.37 2.90
CA GLU A 143 -12.59 4.12 3.56
C GLU A 143 -12.24 4.09 5.05
N THR A 144 -13.25 4.22 5.92
CA THR A 144 -13.04 4.28 7.39
C THR A 144 -12.39 3.03 7.98
N THR A 145 -12.62 1.86 7.39
CA THR A 145 -12.12 0.57 7.89
C THR A 145 -10.58 0.53 7.95
N TYR A 146 -9.91 1.29 7.10
CA TYR A 146 -8.45 1.23 6.95
C TYR A 146 -7.75 2.54 7.30
N LEU A 147 -8.45 3.50 7.91
CA LEU A 147 -7.91 4.83 8.17
C LEU A 147 -6.56 4.79 8.90
N GLY A 148 -6.40 3.92 9.90
CA GLY A 148 -5.13 3.76 10.64
C GLY A 148 -3.95 3.26 9.80
N MET A 149 -4.19 2.69 8.62
CA MET A 149 -3.13 2.24 7.71
C MET A 149 -2.36 3.41 7.09
N ILE A 150 -2.89 4.64 7.17
CA ILE A 150 -2.16 5.85 6.77
C ILE A 150 -0.83 6.00 7.52
N ASN A 151 -0.74 5.48 8.75
CA ASN A 151 0.46 5.57 9.60
C ASN A 151 1.59 4.66 9.13
N LEU A 152 1.30 3.71 8.24
CA LEU A 152 2.30 2.83 7.62
C LEU A 152 2.91 3.44 6.35
N ALA A 153 2.48 4.65 5.99
CA ALA A 153 2.84 5.22 4.72
C ALA A 153 4.20 5.94 4.80
N GLU A 154 5.12 5.57 3.90
CA GLU A 154 6.52 6.04 3.93
C GLU A 154 6.87 6.95 2.75
N GLY A 155 7.80 7.89 2.97
CA GLY A 155 8.36 8.73 1.91
C GLY A 155 7.31 9.58 1.19
N ILE A 156 6.30 10.06 1.92
CA ILE A 156 5.30 11.00 1.42
C ILE A 156 5.80 12.42 1.68
N ASP A 157 5.59 13.31 0.72
CA ASP A 157 5.82 14.75 0.90
C ASP A 157 4.90 15.30 2.00
N ALA A 158 5.39 16.28 2.76
CA ALA A 158 4.53 17.09 3.64
C ALA A 158 3.69 18.10 2.82
N ASP A 159 2.71 18.74 3.47
CA ASP A 159 2.05 19.96 2.96
C ASP A 159 1.39 19.81 1.58
N TRP A 160 0.51 18.83 1.41
CA TRP A 160 -0.27 18.65 0.16
C TRP A 160 -1.71 18.22 0.37
N LEU A 161 -2.06 17.71 1.56
CA LEU A 161 -3.39 17.20 1.84
C LEU A 161 -4.34 18.38 2.07
N GLU A 162 -5.32 18.52 1.19
CA GLU A 162 -6.27 19.61 1.22
C GLU A 162 -7.54 19.27 2.00
N TRP A 163 -8.29 20.30 2.39
CA TRP A 163 -9.56 20.13 3.12
C TRP A 163 -10.55 19.23 2.39
N ASP A 164 -10.60 19.33 1.07
CA ASP A 164 -11.47 18.52 0.21
C ASP A 164 -11.09 17.04 0.26
N ASP A 165 -9.81 16.69 0.50
CA ASP A 165 -9.39 15.29 0.63
C ASP A 165 -9.93 14.64 1.93
N LEU A 166 -10.17 15.43 2.98
CA LEU A 166 -10.75 14.97 4.25
C LEU A 166 -12.29 14.92 4.20
N THR A 167 -12.92 15.82 3.45
CA THR A 167 -14.38 15.95 3.38
C THR A 167 -15.03 15.13 2.28
N ASN A 168 -14.32 14.79 1.20
CA ASN A 168 -14.84 13.98 0.08
C ASN A 168 -14.89 12.46 0.37
N GLY A 169 -14.99 12.09 1.64
CA GLY A 169 -14.95 10.71 2.10
C GLY A 169 -15.56 10.57 3.48
N GLN A 170 -15.10 9.57 4.22
CA GLN A 170 -15.61 9.28 5.55
C GLN A 170 -14.59 9.55 6.67
N ALA A 171 -13.34 9.91 6.32
CA ALA A 171 -12.29 10.19 7.29
C ALA A 171 -12.70 11.23 8.34
N LEU A 172 -13.17 12.41 7.93
CA LEU A 172 -13.54 13.46 8.88
C LEU A 172 -14.66 13.02 9.84
N ALA A 173 -15.67 12.31 9.34
CA ALA A 173 -16.74 11.76 10.17
C ALA A 173 -16.22 10.74 11.19
N ALA A 174 -15.29 9.86 10.78
CA ALA A 174 -14.66 8.90 11.67
C ALA A 174 -13.79 9.58 12.75
N LEU A 175 -13.02 10.61 12.38
CA LEU A 175 -12.21 11.39 13.31
C LEU A 175 -13.09 12.07 14.37
N ARG A 176 -14.17 12.74 13.94
CA ARG A 176 -15.16 13.36 14.85
C ARG A 176 -15.80 12.34 15.80
N SER A 177 -16.17 11.17 15.27
CA SER A 177 -16.75 10.10 16.09
C SER A 177 -15.76 9.57 17.14
N ALA A 178 -14.48 9.44 16.80
CA ALA A 178 -13.45 9.00 17.73
C ALA A 178 -13.16 10.07 18.81
N ALA A 179 -13.16 11.35 18.43
CA ALA A 179 -12.96 12.48 19.34
C ALA A 179 -14.03 12.57 20.43
N GLY A 180 -15.30 12.47 20.04
CA GLY A 180 -16.45 12.50 20.97
C GLY A 180 -16.65 11.19 21.74
N GLY A 181 -15.95 10.12 21.37
CA GLY A 181 -16.06 8.78 21.95
C GLY A 181 -15.48 8.69 23.36
N LYS A 182 -15.95 7.69 24.13
CA LYS A 182 -15.39 7.31 25.44
C LYS A 182 -14.46 6.10 25.38
N ASP A 183 -14.26 5.52 24.20
CA ASP A 183 -13.40 4.37 24.00
C ASP A 183 -11.94 4.81 23.89
N ASP A 184 -11.10 4.37 24.83
CA ASP A 184 -9.69 4.70 24.87
C ASP A 184 -8.91 4.13 23.67
N ALA A 185 -9.34 2.99 23.12
CA ALA A 185 -8.70 2.42 21.94
C ALA A 185 -8.96 3.29 20.69
N ALA A 186 -10.21 3.71 20.49
CA ALA A 186 -10.56 4.66 19.44
C ALA A 186 -9.82 6.00 19.58
N ARG A 187 -9.62 6.50 20.80
CA ARG A 187 -8.86 7.73 21.06
C ARG A 187 -7.38 7.62 20.71
N ARG A 188 -6.72 6.51 21.05
CA ARG A 188 -5.32 6.29 20.63
C ARG A 188 -5.20 6.21 19.11
N GLY A 189 -6.12 5.51 18.45
CA GLY A 189 -6.16 5.45 16.99
C GLY A 189 -6.39 6.83 16.35
N LEU A 190 -7.21 7.68 16.97
CA LEU A 190 -7.36 9.08 16.57
C LEU A 190 -6.05 9.84 16.69
N ASP A 191 -5.35 9.73 17.81
CA ASP A 191 -4.10 10.47 18.05
C ASP A 191 -3.05 10.13 16.99
N ASP A 192 -2.83 8.84 16.70
CA ASP A 192 -1.86 8.41 15.69
C ASP A 192 -2.22 8.92 14.29
N VAL A 193 -3.51 8.87 13.93
CA VAL A 193 -3.99 9.35 12.62
C VAL A 193 -3.88 10.87 12.51
N LEU A 194 -4.20 11.62 13.57
CA LEU A 194 -4.07 13.08 13.59
C LEU A 194 -2.62 13.54 13.49
N GLU A 195 -1.67 12.78 14.05
CA GLU A 195 -0.24 13.04 13.88
C GLU A 195 0.15 12.92 12.39
N THR A 196 -0.19 11.81 11.75
CA THR A 196 0.10 11.61 10.31
C THR A 196 -0.61 12.63 9.43
N ILE A 197 -1.89 12.91 9.66
CA ILE A 197 -2.61 13.96 8.92
C ILE A 197 -1.97 15.33 9.19
N GLY A 198 -1.51 15.59 10.42
CA GLY A 198 -0.81 16.81 10.79
C GLY A 198 0.46 17.03 9.98
N PHE A 199 1.20 15.99 9.62
CA PHE A 199 2.34 16.08 8.71
C PHE A 199 1.94 16.37 7.26
N LEU A 200 0.86 15.74 6.78
CA LEU A 200 0.43 15.80 5.38
C LEU A 200 -0.39 17.07 5.05
N ALA A 201 -1.13 17.59 6.03
CA ALA A 201 -2.10 18.67 5.86
C ALA A 201 -1.43 19.98 5.44
N THR A 202 -2.06 20.67 4.49
CA THR A 202 -1.70 22.05 4.19
C THR A 202 -1.96 22.95 5.38
N ALA A 203 -1.27 24.08 5.50
CA ALA A 203 -1.44 24.98 6.64
C ALA A 203 -2.91 25.42 6.84
N THR A 204 -3.64 25.68 5.75
CA THR A 204 -5.08 25.99 5.78
C THR A 204 -5.91 24.79 6.24
N THR A 205 -5.60 23.60 5.77
CA THR A 205 -6.28 22.36 6.16
C THR A 205 -6.05 22.05 7.63
N ALA A 206 -4.82 22.24 8.12
CA ALA A 206 -4.44 22.04 9.50
C ALA A 206 -5.20 22.97 10.45
N ALA A 207 -5.30 24.28 10.11
CA ALA A 207 -6.07 25.23 10.89
C ALA A 207 -7.55 24.83 11.00
N LYS A 208 -8.18 24.49 9.87
CA LYS A 208 -9.58 24.03 9.84
C LYS A 208 -9.78 22.75 10.65
N LEU A 209 -8.86 21.79 10.53
CA LEU A 209 -8.97 20.52 11.23
C LEU A 209 -8.82 20.69 12.75
N ILE A 210 -7.99 21.62 13.23
CA ILE A 210 -7.89 21.94 14.66
C ILE A 210 -9.25 22.40 15.19
N ASP A 211 -9.88 23.37 14.53
CA ASP A 211 -11.18 23.89 14.94
C ASP A 211 -12.24 22.78 14.98
N ASP A 212 -12.26 21.92 13.95
CA ASP A 212 -13.19 20.81 13.83
C ASP A 212 -13.00 19.73 14.91
N MET A 213 -11.74 19.43 15.28
CA MET A 213 -11.43 18.46 16.34
C MET A 213 -11.73 19.02 17.73
N VAL A 214 -11.51 20.32 17.95
CA VAL A 214 -11.88 21.00 19.20
C VAL A 214 -13.39 21.02 19.38
N GLU A 215 -14.14 21.34 18.32
CA GLU A 215 -15.61 21.27 18.33
C GLU A 215 -16.11 19.85 18.62
N ALA A 216 -15.42 18.83 18.10
CA ALA A 216 -15.71 17.42 18.35
C ALA A 216 -15.31 16.92 19.75
N GLY A 217 -14.67 17.77 20.58
CA GLY A 217 -14.36 17.49 21.98
C GLY A 217 -12.89 17.16 22.28
N VAL A 218 -11.98 17.28 21.31
CA VAL A 218 -10.53 17.19 21.58
C VAL A 218 -10.07 18.44 22.33
N PRO A 219 -9.34 18.33 23.46
CA PRO A 219 -8.81 19.50 24.15
C PRO A 219 -7.89 20.34 23.23
N PRO A 220 -8.01 21.69 23.21
CA PRO A 220 -7.20 22.54 22.32
C PRO A 220 -5.68 22.38 22.47
N ALA A 221 -5.23 22.01 23.68
CA ALA A 221 -3.83 21.77 24.01
C ALA A 221 -3.42 20.28 23.89
N ALA A 222 -4.26 19.42 23.32
CA ALA A 222 -3.95 18.00 23.15
C ALA A 222 -2.66 17.81 22.33
N PRO A 223 -1.77 16.88 22.73
CA PRO A 223 -0.54 16.59 21.99
C PRO A 223 -0.78 16.14 20.55
N SER A 224 -1.86 15.40 20.27
CA SER A 224 -2.22 14.92 18.92
C SER A 224 -2.53 16.04 17.92
N LEU A 225 -2.86 17.23 18.40
CA LEU A 225 -3.00 18.42 17.56
C LEU A 225 -1.67 19.16 17.34
N GLY A 226 -0.54 18.63 17.82
CA GLY A 226 0.78 19.27 17.81
C GLY A 226 1.30 19.59 16.42
N LEU A 227 1.36 18.60 15.53
CA LEU A 227 1.81 18.79 14.15
C LEU A 227 0.83 19.65 13.35
N LEU A 228 -0.48 19.53 13.61
CA LEU A 228 -1.47 20.42 13.00
C LEU A 228 -1.23 21.88 13.41
N ARG A 229 -0.96 22.17 14.69
CA ARG A 229 -0.65 23.53 15.15
C ARG A 229 0.64 24.05 14.52
N LEU A 230 1.67 23.19 14.42
CA LEU A 230 2.91 23.53 13.73
C LEU A 230 2.62 23.93 12.28
N ASN A 231 1.92 23.08 11.51
CA ASN A 231 1.61 23.38 10.11
C ASN A 231 0.72 24.61 9.95
N ALA A 232 -0.29 24.78 10.79
CA ALA A 232 -1.14 25.97 10.78
C ALA A 232 -0.34 27.26 10.98
N SER A 233 0.73 27.23 11.79
CA SER A 233 1.61 28.38 12.00
C SER A 233 2.49 28.74 10.79
N LEU A 234 2.72 27.78 9.88
CA LEU A 234 3.51 27.99 8.66
C LEU A 234 2.80 28.85 7.60
N ALA A 235 1.47 29.02 7.70
CA ALA A 235 0.71 29.91 6.82
C ALA A 235 1.17 31.39 6.91
N GLY A 236 1.98 31.74 7.91
CA GLY A 236 2.36 33.11 8.22
C GLY A 236 1.18 33.94 8.73
N PRO A 237 1.42 35.12 9.32
CA PRO A 237 0.36 36.10 9.50
C PRO A 237 -0.15 36.46 8.10
N GLY A 238 -1.42 36.13 7.83
CA GLY A 238 -2.02 36.25 6.50
C GLY A 238 -1.62 37.55 5.81
N THR A 239 -0.99 37.44 4.65
CA THR A 239 -0.91 38.56 3.73
C THR A 239 -2.32 38.81 3.22
N ASN A 240 -3.04 39.66 3.95
CA ASN A 240 -4.14 40.44 3.38
C ASN A 240 -3.54 41.26 2.22
N THR A 241 -3.68 40.75 1.00
CA THR A 241 -3.59 41.52 -0.24
C THR A 241 -4.94 41.52 -0.90
#